data_AF-A0A940D5C4-F1
#
_entry.id   AF-A0A940D5C4-F1
#
_cell.length_a   1.000
_cell.length_b   1.000
_cell.length_c   1.000
_cell.angle_alpha   90.00
_cell.angle_beta   90.00
_cell.angle_gamma   90.00
#
_symmetry.space_group_name_H-M   'P 1'
#
loop_
_entity.id
_entity.type
_entity.pdbx_description
1 polymer ?
#
loop_
_entity_poly.entity_id
_entity_poly.type
_entity_poly.pdbx_seq_one_letter_code
_entity_poly.pdbx_strand_id
1 'polypeptide(L)'
;MKKLLAIFLVLFAFTILMAETIEVPITINKTTQSLVPFKISMNKILDLVGTDFDANWDSIRFVDENGAEVPYQVDDVDLNGKLSSGDYILLLLPGNVTMKVSDDFSIEAPEYDAALTVSNTDEGVTVSTLTFKARINNKGLVKVEKFESVEGTIVDEIGIARVAGWVGSTYYIDGELGKHEEKTTGDFKVIDMKVLPAGPVAVTVVSKLDCVPFVGMEQIIVTSIFKTGDIISSSHFVFKTYTDLMKLQNMITRPITDLADDAVHMLPVFRRLVWADQLNITPREYWAERNAIMNVNGVPYIVFPATDSMKPLWWGATYIFASEESWRSNYSPSKGIGVAEINPVKPIVYVNYAKWVNGNTWVYESREFRDGIFKWIPGEFEVYESTAGNVSTEMKDWPARFKAGDEVVFDRYYDVYKSMSIPNAIEYLELRTAEIQSIAVGE
;
A
#
# COMPACT_ATOMS: atom_id res chain seq x y z
N MET A 1 59.64 -36.17 3.46
CA MET A 1 58.51 -36.11 2.51
C MET A 1 57.18 -36.55 3.11
N LYS A 2 57.05 -37.73 3.75
CA LYS A 2 55.75 -38.18 4.35
C LYS A 2 55.16 -37.24 5.42
N LYS A 3 55.99 -36.62 6.26
CA LYS A 3 55.54 -35.62 7.26
C LYS A 3 55.11 -34.29 6.64
N LEU A 4 55.73 -33.88 5.52
CA LEU A 4 55.35 -32.68 4.77
C LEU A 4 54.05 -32.88 3.99
N LEU A 5 53.85 -34.09 3.44
CA LEU A 5 52.59 -34.47 2.78
C LEU A 5 51.43 -34.51 3.79
N ALA A 6 51.65 -35.01 5.01
CA ALA A 6 50.63 -35.01 6.05
C ALA A 6 50.29 -33.60 6.55
N ILE A 7 51.29 -32.70 6.65
CA ILE A 7 51.05 -31.28 6.96
C ILE A 7 50.31 -30.59 5.82
N PHE A 8 50.64 -30.88 4.56
CA PHE A 8 49.89 -30.36 3.41
C PHE A 8 48.47 -30.91 3.36
N LEU A 9 48.24 -32.20 3.67
CA LEU A 9 46.91 -32.81 3.70
C LEU A 9 46.08 -32.31 4.87
N VAL A 10 46.70 -31.98 6.01
CA VAL A 10 46.05 -31.33 7.15
C VAL A 10 45.77 -29.86 6.82
N LEU A 11 46.67 -29.14 6.15
CA LEU A 11 46.43 -27.77 5.66
C LEU A 11 45.38 -27.70 4.55
N PHE A 12 45.28 -28.73 3.70
CA PHE A 12 44.24 -28.89 2.67
C PHE A 12 42.92 -29.44 3.23
N ALA A 13 42.95 -30.10 4.38
CA ALA A 13 41.74 -30.39 5.17
C ALA A 13 41.33 -29.19 6.04
N PHE A 14 42.28 -28.27 6.31
CA PHE A 14 42.06 -26.98 6.97
C PHE A 14 41.71 -25.84 6.00
N THR A 15 41.62 -26.09 4.68
CA THR A 15 40.67 -25.35 3.85
C THR A 15 39.27 -25.83 4.23
N ILE A 16 38.92 -25.60 5.49
CA ILE A 16 37.56 -25.52 5.97
C ILE A 16 36.90 -24.58 4.97
N LEU A 17 35.88 -25.07 4.26
CA LEU A 17 34.89 -24.25 3.59
C LEU A 17 34.42 -23.25 4.65
N MET A 18 35.06 -22.08 4.71
CA MET A 18 34.61 -20.99 5.54
C MET A 18 33.31 -20.57 4.89
N ALA A 19 32.22 -20.71 5.63
CA ALA A 19 30.93 -20.29 5.15
C ALA A 19 31.01 -18.83 4.70
N GLU A 20 30.59 -18.59 3.47
CA GLU A 20 30.46 -17.26 2.92
C GLU A 20 29.19 -16.61 3.48
N THR A 21 29.20 -15.29 3.60
CA THR A 21 28.03 -14.51 4.04
C THR A 21 27.85 -13.36 3.07
N ILE A 22 26.67 -13.29 2.48
CA ILE A 22 26.22 -12.16 1.68
C ILE A 22 25.57 -11.15 2.61
N GLU A 23 26.04 -9.91 2.52
CA GLU A 23 25.50 -8.78 3.25
C GLU A 23 24.77 -7.85 2.27
N VAL A 24 23.49 -7.60 2.54
CA VAL A 24 22.64 -6.71 1.74
C VAL A 24 22.26 -5.51 2.61
N PRO A 25 22.74 -4.30 2.30
CA PRO A 25 22.36 -3.11 3.06
C PRO A 25 20.89 -2.75 2.79
N ILE A 26 20.19 -2.36 3.85
CA ILE A 26 18.87 -1.74 3.81
C ILE A 26 19.04 -0.36 4.44
N THR A 27 19.00 0.67 3.61
CA THR A 27 19.22 2.04 4.05
C THR A 27 17.90 2.80 4.14
N ILE A 28 17.83 3.72 5.09
CA ILE A 28 16.69 4.60 5.31
C ILE A 28 17.18 5.94 5.86
N ASN A 29 16.64 7.04 5.35
CA ASN A 29 16.84 8.34 5.95
C ASN A 29 15.85 8.54 7.10
N LYS A 30 16.25 8.19 8.32
CA LYS A 30 15.43 8.29 9.52
C LYS A 30 15.26 9.77 9.93
N THR A 31 14.03 10.26 9.95
CA THR A 31 13.66 11.62 10.34
C THR A 31 12.67 11.70 11.51
N THR A 32 12.02 10.59 11.86
CA THR A 32 11.11 10.44 13.00
C THR A 32 11.65 9.40 13.98
N GLN A 33 11.15 9.40 15.22
CA GLN A 33 11.52 8.41 16.23
C GLN A 33 10.75 7.08 16.11
N SER A 34 9.71 7.01 15.28
CA SER A 34 8.87 5.82 15.14
C SER A 34 9.56 4.77 14.28
N LEU A 35 9.54 3.49 14.66
CA LEU A 35 10.02 2.43 13.77
C LEU A 35 9.28 2.46 12.42
N VAL A 36 9.96 2.09 11.33
CA VAL A 36 9.39 2.13 9.98
C VAL A 36 9.04 0.71 9.51
N PRO A 37 7.77 0.41 9.21
CA PRO A 37 7.38 -0.87 8.64
C PRO A 37 8.09 -1.12 7.31
N PHE A 38 8.67 -2.29 7.17
CA PHE A 38 9.35 -2.70 5.95
C PHE A 38 8.89 -4.09 5.54
N LYS A 39 8.66 -4.23 4.23
CA LYS A 39 8.22 -5.46 3.58
C LYS A 39 9.03 -5.65 2.31
N ILE A 40 9.58 -6.84 2.13
CA ILE A 40 10.30 -7.24 0.93
C ILE A 40 9.93 -8.66 0.52
N SER A 41 9.86 -8.93 -0.78
CA SER A 41 9.63 -10.28 -1.28
C SER A 41 10.86 -11.15 -1.23
N MET A 42 10.66 -12.43 -0.92
CA MET A 42 11.68 -13.44 -1.04
C MET A 42 12.23 -13.52 -2.46
N ASN A 43 11.40 -13.27 -3.49
CA ASN A 43 11.88 -13.14 -4.87
C ASN A 43 12.92 -12.02 -5.02
N LYS A 44 12.68 -10.84 -4.42
CA LYS A 44 13.64 -9.73 -4.49
C LYS A 44 14.92 -10.02 -3.71
N ILE A 45 14.81 -10.75 -2.59
CA ILE A 45 15.96 -11.22 -1.83
C ILE A 45 16.79 -12.22 -2.65
N LEU A 46 16.14 -13.18 -3.32
CA LEU A 46 16.79 -14.13 -4.22
C LEU A 46 17.61 -13.41 -5.31
N ASP A 47 17.03 -12.37 -5.92
CA ASP A 47 17.73 -11.56 -6.93
C ASP A 47 18.97 -10.85 -6.37
N LEU A 48 18.96 -10.44 -5.09
CA LEU A 48 20.05 -9.72 -4.44
C LEU A 48 21.17 -10.65 -3.94
N VAL A 49 20.79 -11.81 -3.42
CA VAL A 49 21.72 -12.86 -2.96
C VAL A 49 22.38 -13.56 -4.15
N GLY A 50 21.64 -13.72 -5.25
CA GLY A 50 22.11 -14.40 -6.45
C GLY A 50 21.76 -15.89 -6.42
N THR A 51 21.38 -16.41 -7.59
CA THR A 51 20.92 -17.81 -7.73
C THR A 51 22.05 -18.84 -7.68
N ASP A 52 23.30 -18.40 -7.83
CA ASP A 52 24.49 -19.26 -7.77
C ASP A 52 25.04 -19.44 -6.33
N PHE A 53 24.50 -18.71 -5.35
CA PHE A 53 24.87 -18.83 -3.95
C PHE A 53 23.97 -19.87 -3.25
N ASP A 54 24.58 -20.88 -2.63
CA ASP A 54 23.87 -21.98 -1.95
C ASP A 54 23.39 -21.53 -0.55
N ALA A 55 22.49 -20.55 -0.52
CA ALA A 55 22.02 -19.93 0.71
C ALA A 55 21.31 -20.94 1.63
N ASN A 56 21.76 -20.99 2.89
CA ASN A 56 20.93 -21.45 3.98
C ASN A 56 19.95 -20.33 4.36
N TRP A 57 18.69 -20.42 3.92
CA TRP A 57 17.68 -19.40 4.23
C TRP A 57 17.32 -19.29 5.73
N ASP A 58 17.61 -20.32 6.54
CA ASP A 58 17.45 -20.26 7.99
C ASP A 58 18.52 -19.34 8.65
N SER A 59 19.60 -19.03 7.91
CA SER A 59 20.65 -18.13 8.37
C SER A 59 20.33 -16.64 8.23
N ILE A 60 19.18 -16.28 7.64
CA ILE A 60 18.79 -14.87 7.47
C ILE A 60 18.83 -14.17 8.83
N ARG A 61 19.60 -13.08 8.92
CA ARG A 61 19.64 -12.19 10.09
C ARG A 61 19.60 -10.74 9.65
N PHE A 62 18.96 -9.91 10.45
CA PHE A 62 18.96 -8.46 10.27
C PHE A 62 19.69 -7.83 11.44
N VAL A 63 20.67 -6.98 11.16
CA VAL A 63 21.51 -6.36 12.18
C VAL A 63 21.51 -4.84 12.00
N ASP A 64 21.27 -4.10 13.07
CA ASP A 64 21.31 -2.64 13.06
C ASP A 64 22.75 -2.08 13.01
N GLU A 65 22.86 -0.75 12.92
CA GLU A 65 24.15 -0.05 12.87
C GLU A 65 25.04 -0.27 14.11
N ASN A 66 24.45 -0.70 15.23
CA ASN A 66 25.16 -0.98 16.49
C ASN A 66 25.56 -2.47 16.63
N GLY A 67 25.22 -3.31 15.65
CA GLY A 67 25.45 -4.75 15.72
C GLY A 67 24.37 -5.52 16.47
N ALA A 68 23.24 -4.90 16.81
CA ALA A 68 22.12 -5.55 17.49
C ALA A 68 21.18 -6.21 16.48
N GLU A 69 20.70 -7.40 16.82
CA GLU A 69 19.75 -8.14 15.98
C GLU A 69 18.37 -7.45 15.97
N VAL A 70 17.81 -7.30 14.77
CA VAL A 70 16.47 -6.73 14.54
C VAL A 70 15.50 -7.89 14.29
N PRO A 71 14.47 -8.09 15.14
CA PRO A 71 13.49 -9.15 14.94
C PRO A 71 12.75 -8.98 13.60
N TYR A 72 12.50 -10.10 12.94
CA TYR A 72 11.78 -10.18 11.67
C TYR A 72 10.86 -11.40 11.66
N GLN A 73 10.00 -11.47 10.66
CA GLN A 73 9.22 -12.68 10.38
C GLN A 73 9.14 -12.93 8.89
N VAL A 74 8.97 -14.19 8.52
CA VAL A 74 8.65 -14.64 7.17
C VAL A 74 7.18 -15.01 7.14
N ASP A 75 6.45 -14.42 6.21
CA ASP A 75 5.04 -14.69 6.00
C ASP A 75 4.86 -15.53 4.73
N ASP A 76 4.32 -16.75 4.92
CA ASP A 76 3.86 -17.66 3.87
C ASP A 76 2.63 -17.05 3.17
N VAL A 77 2.86 -16.29 2.11
CA VAL A 77 1.80 -15.49 1.46
C VAL A 77 1.12 -16.26 0.34
N ASP A 78 1.83 -17.21 -0.29
CA ASP A 78 1.25 -18.08 -1.29
C ASP A 78 0.55 -19.32 -0.69
N LEU A 79 0.62 -19.46 0.64
CA LEU A 79 -0.06 -20.46 1.46
C LEU A 79 0.38 -21.90 1.16
N ASN A 80 1.59 -22.08 0.65
CA ASN A 80 2.10 -23.40 0.27
C ASN A 80 2.71 -24.18 1.46
N GLY A 81 2.93 -23.51 2.60
CA GLY A 81 3.48 -24.09 3.83
C GLY A 81 4.99 -24.28 3.84
N LYS A 82 5.72 -23.63 2.91
CA LYS A 82 7.18 -23.65 2.77
C LYS A 82 7.67 -22.28 2.34
N LEU A 83 8.92 -21.97 2.68
CA LEU A 83 9.59 -20.78 2.16
C LEU A 83 9.62 -20.81 0.62
N SER A 84 9.14 -19.74 0.00
CA SER A 84 9.04 -19.61 -1.45
C SER A 84 9.31 -18.19 -1.92
N SER A 85 9.47 -17.99 -3.22
CA SER A 85 9.59 -16.66 -3.84
C SER A 85 8.33 -15.79 -3.66
N GLY A 86 7.17 -16.40 -3.38
CA GLY A 86 5.91 -15.72 -3.14
C GLY A 86 5.79 -15.08 -1.75
N ASP A 87 6.71 -15.43 -0.84
CA ASP A 87 6.66 -15.01 0.56
C ASP A 87 7.24 -13.61 0.79
N TYR A 88 6.88 -13.03 1.93
CA TYR A 88 7.39 -11.74 2.36
C TYR A 88 8.21 -11.86 3.64
N ILE A 89 9.29 -11.10 3.71
CA ILE A 89 9.94 -10.78 4.98
C ILE A 89 9.42 -9.43 5.48
N LEU A 90 9.05 -9.40 6.76
CA LEU A 90 8.59 -8.21 7.46
C LEU A 90 9.53 -7.89 8.62
N LEU A 91 9.83 -6.61 8.80
CA LEU A 91 10.53 -6.08 9.97
C LEU A 91 10.17 -4.62 10.22
N LEU A 92 10.62 -4.11 11.36
CA LEU A 92 10.47 -2.72 11.76
C LEU A 92 11.85 -2.08 11.81
N LEU A 93 12.14 -1.18 10.86
CA LEU A 93 13.44 -0.52 10.73
C LEU A 93 13.63 0.52 11.84
N PRO A 94 14.64 0.36 12.72
CA PRO A 94 15.03 1.39 13.69
C PRO A 94 15.90 2.49 13.07
N GLY A 95 16.51 2.20 11.93
CA GLY A 95 17.51 2.98 11.21
C GLY A 95 18.01 2.11 10.05
N ASN A 96 19.26 2.31 9.62
CA ASN A 96 19.86 1.41 8.64
C ASN A 96 20.03 0.01 9.24
N VAL A 97 19.87 -1.01 8.40
CA VAL A 97 19.98 -2.41 8.79
C VAL A 97 20.75 -3.15 7.71
N THR A 98 21.53 -4.15 8.09
CA THR A 98 22.17 -5.08 7.15
C THR A 98 21.50 -6.43 7.25
N MET A 99 20.96 -6.93 6.14
CA MET A 99 20.54 -8.33 6.02
C MET A 99 21.76 -9.19 5.74
N LYS A 100 21.90 -10.30 6.46
CA LYS A 100 22.98 -11.28 6.29
C LYS A 100 22.40 -12.63 5.94
N VAL A 101 22.98 -13.30 4.94
CA VAL A 101 22.62 -14.66 4.52
C VAL A 101 23.89 -15.45 4.30
N SER A 102 24.00 -16.62 4.91
CA SER A 102 25.17 -17.51 4.83
C SER A 102 24.83 -18.83 4.13
N ASP A 103 25.84 -19.51 3.62
CA ASP A 103 25.80 -20.91 3.16
C ASP A 103 26.10 -21.93 4.28
N ASP A 104 26.23 -21.47 5.54
CA ASP A 104 26.38 -22.35 6.70
C ASP A 104 25.06 -23.05 7.07
N PHE A 105 24.87 -24.27 6.59
CA PHE A 105 23.71 -25.12 6.91
C PHE A 105 23.66 -25.62 8.37
N SER A 106 24.62 -25.28 9.23
CA SER A 106 24.54 -25.54 10.67
C SER A 106 23.75 -24.46 11.43
N ILE A 107 23.49 -23.31 10.81
CA ILE A 107 22.70 -22.23 11.40
C ILE A 107 21.21 -22.56 11.33
N GLU A 108 20.53 -22.50 12.48
CA GLU A 108 19.08 -22.67 12.59
C GLU A 108 18.35 -21.31 12.51
N ALA A 109 17.06 -21.35 12.16
CA ALA A 109 16.21 -20.18 12.10
C ALA A 109 16.06 -19.54 13.50
N PRO A 110 16.00 -18.19 13.59
CA PRO A 110 15.84 -17.53 14.88
C PRO A 110 14.39 -17.68 15.37
N GLU A 111 14.21 -17.80 16.69
CA GLU A 111 12.90 -17.79 17.32
C GLU A 111 12.68 -16.46 18.04
N TYR A 112 11.52 -15.84 17.80
CA TYR A 112 11.10 -14.61 18.45
C TYR A 112 9.68 -14.74 19.00
N ASP A 113 9.42 -14.09 20.13
CA ASP A 113 8.08 -14.05 20.72
C ASP A 113 7.11 -13.22 19.87
N ALA A 114 5.86 -13.66 19.79
CA ALA A 114 4.80 -12.92 19.13
C ALA A 114 4.53 -11.58 19.83
N ALA A 115 4.43 -10.50 19.05
CA ALA A 115 4.20 -9.16 19.58
C ALA A 115 2.72 -8.74 19.63
N LEU A 116 1.85 -9.48 18.94
CA LEU A 116 0.41 -9.23 18.89
C LEU A 116 -0.37 -10.45 19.34
N THR A 117 -1.58 -10.23 19.85
CA THR A 117 -2.53 -11.30 20.16
C THR A 117 -3.53 -11.44 19.02
N VAL A 118 -3.81 -12.68 18.62
CA VAL A 118 -4.84 -13.03 17.63
C VAL A 118 -5.93 -13.84 18.31
N SER A 119 -7.19 -13.46 18.12
CA SER A 119 -8.35 -14.16 18.68
C SER A 119 -9.48 -14.27 17.68
N ASN A 120 -10.12 -15.45 17.63
CA ASN A 120 -11.29 -15.68 16.79
C ASN A 120 -12.55 -15.26 17.55
N THR A 121 -13.42 -14.52 16.87
CA THR A 121 -14.73 -14.08 17.38
C THR A 121 -15.81 -14.43 16.37
N ASP A 122 -17.08 -14.36 16.77
CA ASP A 122 -18.23 -14.60 15.88
C ASP A 122 -18.30 -13.58 14.72
N GLU A 123 -17.68 -12.42 14.89
CA GLU A 123 -17.68 -11.30 13.94
C GLU A 123 -16.38 -11.24 13.09
N GLY A 124 -15.48 -12.22 13.22
CA GLY A 124 -14.21 -12.28 12.49
C GLY A 124 -12.99 -12.46 13.40
N VAL A 125 -11.80 -12.17 12.88
CA VAL A 125 -10.54 -12.32 13.62
C VAL A 125 -10.12 -10.97 14.20
N THR A 126 -9.82 -10.93 15.49
CA THR A 126 -9.31 -9.73 16.16
C THR A 126 -7.79 -9.83 16.33
N VAL A 127 -7.09 -8.77 15.94
CA VAL A 127 -5.66 -8.56 16.18
C VAL A 127 -5.51 -7.40 17.15
N SER A 128 -4.75 -7.58 18.23
CA SER A 128 -4.63 -6.54 19.25
C SER A 128 -3.30 -6.50 19.99
N THR A 129 -2.97 -5.31 20.47
CA THR A 129 -2.01 -5.03 21.54
C THR A 129 -2.74 -4.34 22.71
N LEU A 130 -2.01 -3.83 23.70
CA LEU A 130 -2.60 -3.02 24.77
C LEU A 130 -3.23 -1.72 24.24
N THR A 131 -2.62 -1.12 23.22
CA THR A 131 -2.98 0.20 22.69
C THR A 131 -3.62 0.13 21.31
N PHE A 132 -3.63 -1.02 20.63
CA PHE A 132 -4.17 -1.15 19.28
C PHE A 132 -5.16 -2.31 19.18
N LYS A 133 -6.23 -2.13 18.40
CA LYS A 133 -7.16 -3.21 18.05
C LYS A 133 -7.64 -3.06 16.61
N ALA A 134 -7.52 -4.12 15.84
CA ALA A 134 -8.10 -4.26 14.53
C ALA A 134 -8.94 -5.55 14.42
N ARG A 135 -9.92 -5.51 13.54
CA ARG A 135 -10.79 -6.64 13.22
C ARG A 135 -10.71 -6.94 11.73
N ILE A 136 -10.67 -8.22 11.40
CA ILE A 136 -10.57 -8.73 10.06
C ILE A 136 -11.89 -9.42 9.72
N ASN A 137 -12.55 -8.96 8.66
CA ASN A 137 -13.82 -9.54 8.22
C ASN A 137 -13.62 -10.80 7.38
N ASN A 138 -14.73 -11.41 6.93
CA ASN A 138 -14.71 -12.64 6.13
C ASN A 138 -14.18 -12.49 4.70
N LYS A 139 -13.77 -11.29 4.27
CA LYS A 139 -13.09 -11.01 3.00
C LYS A 139 -11.62 -10.68 3.19
N GLY A 140 -11.13 -10.64 4.44
CA GLY A 140 -9.79 -10.20 4.79
C GLY A 140 -9.61 -8.68 4.86
N LEU A 141 -10.69 -7.89 4.81
CA LEU A 141 -10.61 -6.44 4.97
C LEU A 141 -10.40 -6.09 6.44
N VAL A 142 -9.56 -5.08 6.69
CA VAL A 142 -9.15 -4.67 8.03
C VAL A 142 -9.92 -3.44 8.49
N LYS A 143 -10.52 -3.53 9.66
CA LYS A 143 -11.18 -2.46 10.42
C LYS A 143 -10.33 -2.08 11.62
N VAL A 144 -10.02 -0.80 11.82
CA VAL A 144 -9.30 -0.32 13.01
C VAL A 144 -10.30 0.21 14.03
N GLU A 145 -10.32 -0.39 15.21
CA GLU A 145 -11.31 -0.12 16.28
C GLU A 145 -10.72 0.61 17.49
N LYS A 146 -9.40 0.59 17.65
CA LYS A 146 -8.72 1.23 18.77
C LYS A 146 -7.30 1.64 18.41
N PHE A 147 -6.93 2.83 18.86
CA PHE A 147 -5.56 3.31 18.89
C PHE A 147 -5.35 4.17 20.13
N GLU A 148 -4.34 3.81 20.92
CA GLU A 148 -4.07 4.36 22.25
C GLU A 148 -5.33 4.33 23.14
N SER A 149 -5.75 5.50 23.63
CA SER A 149 -6.94 5.68 24.46
C SER A 149 -8.22 5.91 23.66
N VAL A 150 -8.15 5.93 22.33
CA VAL A 150 -9.28 6.25 21.46
C VAL A 150 -9.89 4.95 20.94
N GLU A 151 -11.19 4.77 21.19
CA GLU A 151 -11.97 3.59 20.77
C GLU A 151 -13.14 4.01 19.89
N GLY A 152 -13.48 3.17 18.90
CA GLY A 152 -14.54 3.37 17.91
C GLY A 152 -14.05 3.06 16.49
N THR A 153 -14.88 3.28 15.46
CA THR A 153 -14.47 3.05 14.06
C THR A 153 -13.45 4.11 13.62
N ILE A 154 -12.15 3.84 13.80
CA ILE A 154 -11.05 4.70 13.36
C ILE A 154 -10.86 4.60 11.85
N VAL A 155 -10.94 3.39 11.30
CA VAL A 155 -11.06 3.10 9.86
C VAL A 155 -12.02 1.95 9.73
N ASP A 156 -12.96 2.01 8.79
CA ASP A 156 -13.95 0.94 8.70
C ASP A 156 -13.44 -0.25 7.88
N GLU A 157 -12.87 -0.02 6.69
CA GLU A 157 -12.34 -1.09 5.85
C GLU A 157 -11.11 -0.62 5.06
N ILE A 158 -10.09 -1.47 5.03
CA ILE A 158 -8.86 -1.30 4.24
C ILE A 158 -8.75 -2.45 3.21
N GLY A 159 -8.39 -2.11 1.97
CA GLY A 159 -8.13 -3.07 0.88
C GLY A 159 -9.31 -3.33 -0.06
N ILE A 160 -10.28 -2.41 -0.11
CA ILE A 160 -11.46 -2.58 -0.96
C ILE A 160 -11.09 -2.26 -2.41
N ALA A 161 -11.50 -3.15 -3.32
CA ALA A 161 -11.59 -2.88 -4.73
C ALA A 161 -12.95 -2.25 -5.07
N ARG A 162 -12.93 -1.27 -5.97
CA ARG A 162 -14.10 -0.80 -6.70
C ARG A 162 -13.86 -0.97 -8.19
N VAL A 163 -14.69 -1.81 -8.80
CA VAL A 163 -14.54 -2.24 -10.18
C VAL A 163 -15.81 -1.93 -10.94
N ALA A 164 -15.68 -1.30 -12.10
CA ALA A 164 -16.79 -1.10 -13.01
C ALA A 164 -16.31 -1.31 -14.43
N GLY A 165 -17.17 -1.85 -15.29
CA GLY A 165 -16.80 -2.23 -16.65
C GLY A 165 -17.87 -3.07 -17.28
N TRP A 166 -17.52 -3.78 -18.36
CA TRP A 166 -18.48 -4.61 -19.07
C TRP A 166 -18.26 -6.10 -18.87
N VAL A 167 -19.30 -6.75 -18.35
CA VAL A 167 -19.35 -8.18 -18.09
C VAL A 167 -19.47 -8.95 -19.41
N GLY A 168 -18.56 -9.89 -19.62
CA GLY A 168 -18.55 -10.77 -20.79
C GLY A 168 -18.20 -10.05 -22.10
N SER A 169 -17.44 -8.95 -22.05
CA SER A 169 -17.02 -8.22 -23.24
C SER A 169 -16.37 -9.14 -24.28
N THR A 170 -16.86 -9.05 -25.51
CA THR A 170 -16.33 -9.73 -26.70
C THR A 170 -15.70 -8.75 -27.68
N TYR A 171 -15.36 -7.55 -27.22
CA TYR A 171 -14.93 -6.42 -28.06
C TYR A 171 -13.83 -6.78 -29.08
N TYR A 172 -12.87 -7.64 -28.73
CA TYR A 172 -11.82 -8.06 -29.68
C TYR A 172 -12.27 -9.06 -30.75
N ILE A 173 -13.41 -9.71 -30.57
CA ILE A 173 -13.99 -10.68 -31.52
C ILE A 173 -14.96 -9.97 -32.47
N ASP A 174 -15.89 -9.17 -31.93
CA ASP A 174 -17.00 -8.60 -32.70
C ASP A 174 -17.26 -7.11 -32.43
N GLY A 175 -16.49 -6.47 -31.56
CA GLY A 175 -16.66 -5.06 -31.20
C GLY A 175 -17.72 -4.79 -30.14
N GLU A 176 -18.37 -5.81 -29.59
CA GLU A 176 -19.43 -5.66 -28.58
C GLU A 176 -18.85 -5.64 -27.15
N LEU A 177 -19.21 -4.61 -26.39
CA LEU A 177 -18.74 -4.47 -24.99
C LEU A 177 -19.59 -5.31 -24.02
N GLY A 178 -20.87 -5.58 -24.32
CA GLY A 178 -21.76 -6.31 -23.43
C GLY A 178 -22.44 -5.44 -22.36
N LYS A 179 -22.77 -6.01 -21.20
CA LYS A 179 -23.52 -5.32 -20.12
C LYS A 179 -22.57 -4.63 -19.13
N HIS A 180 -22.79 -3.35 -18.86
CA HIS A 180 -22.02 -2.63 -17.84
C HIS A 180 -22.48 -2.98 -16.41
N GLU A 181 -21.53 -3.28 -15.52
CA GLU A 181 -21.77 -3.50 -14.09
C GLU A 181 -20.74 -2.75 -13.22
N GLU A 182 -21.09 -2.51 -11.96
CA GLU A 182 -20.20 -1.99 -10.93
C GLU A 182 -20.29 -2.86 -9.68
N LYS A 183 -19.14 -3.17 -9.08
CA LYS A 183 -18.95 -4.10 -7.97
C LYS A 183 -17.90 -3.58 -7.01
N THR A 184 -18.04 -3.99 -5.75
CA THR A 184 -16.98 -3.81 -4.76
C THR A 184 -16.50 -5.16 -4.23
N THR A 185 -15.40 -5.19 -3.48
CA THR A 185 -14.88 -6.43 -2.85
C THR A 185 -15.93 -7.22 -2.06
N GLY A 186 -16.95 -6.54 -1.50
CA GLY A 186 -18.06 -7.20 -0.82
C GLY A 186 -18.80 -8.22 -1.70
N ASP A 187 -18.89 -7.96 -3.01
CA ASP A 187 -19.52 -8.83 -4.01
C ASP A 187 -18.60 -9.99 -4.46
N PHE A 188 -17.32 -9.96 -4.12
CA PHE A 188 -16.36 -10.95 -4.64
C PHE A 188 -16.44 -12.24 -3.84
N LYS A 189 -16.25 -13.38 -4.51
CA LYS A 189 -16.27 -14.69 -3.85
C LYS A 189 -14.90 -14.95 -3.22
N VAL A 190 -14.87 -15.37 -1.96
CA VAL A 190 -13.62 -15.80 -1.32
C VAL A 190 -13.20 -17.14 -1.92
N ILE A 191 -12.01 -17.17 -2.52
CA ILE A 191 -11.34 -18.40 -2.94
C ILE A 191 -10.54 -18.96 -1.76
N ASP A 192 -9.71 -18.10 -1.16
CA ASP A 192 -8.89 -18.43 0.00
C ASP A 192 -8.76 -17.21 0.90
N MET A 193 -8.66 -17.43 2.21
CA MET A 193 -8.43 -16.39 3.19
C MET A 193 -7.79 -17.01 4.43
N LYS A 194 -6.67 -16.42 4.85
CA LYS A 194 -5.94 -16.87 6.03
C LYS A 194 -5.38 -15.68 6.79
N VAL A 195 -5.56 -15.71 8.10
CA VAL A 195 -4.79 -14.88 9.02
C VAL A 195 -3.59 -15.71 9.44
N LEU A 196 -2.38 -15.24 9.10
CA LEU A 196 -1.14 -15.93 9.44
C LEU A 196 -0.87 -15.83 10.94
N PRO A 197 -0.07 -16.76 11.52
CA PRO A 197 0.31 -16.69 12.92
C PRO A 197 0.93 -15.34 13.30
N ALA A 198 0.72 -14.89 14.53
CA ALA A 198 1.32 -13.66 15.01
C ALA A 198 2.84 -13.83 15.13
N GLY A 199 3.59 -12.91 14.51
CA GLY A 199 5.03 -12.86 14.63
C GLY A 199 5.52 -11.73 15.55
N PRO A 200 6.84 -11.53 15.65
CA PRO A 200 7.47 -10.50 16.48
C PRO A 200 7.25 -9.06 16.02
N VAL A 201 6.75 -8.85 14.81
CA VAL A 201 6.57 -7.50 14.23
C VAL A 201 5.15 -7.24 13.75
N ALA A 202 4.45 -8.25 13.21
CA ALA A 202 3.16 -8.07 12.58
C ALA A 202 2.25 -9.32 12.63
N VAL A 203 0.99 -9.11 12.29
CA VAL A 203 0.05 -10.16 11.85
C VAL A 203 -0.35 -9.84 10.41
N THR A 204 -0.26 -10.83 9.51
CA THR A 204 -0.64 -10.66 8.11
C THR A 204 -1.90 -11.43 7.77
N VAL A 205 -2.74 -10.80 6.97
CA VAL A 205 -3.93 -11.37 6.37
C VAL A 205 -3.70 -11.52 4.88
N VAL A 206 -3.92 -12.72 4.38
CA VAL A 206 -3.90 -13.01 2.94
C VAL A 206 -5.33 -13.35 2.52
N SER A 207 -5.80 -12.75 1.44
CA SER A 207 -7.12 -13.05 0.88
C SER A 207 -7.05 -13.09 -0.63
N LYS A 208 -7.59 -14.15 -1.21
CA LYS A 208 -7.75 -14.33 -2.65
C LYS A 208 -9.23 -14.37 -2.98
N LEU A 209 -9.67 -13.41 -3.78
CA LEU A 209 -11.06 -13.16 -4.09
C LEU A 209 -11.29 -13.22 -5.60
N ASP A 210 -12.35 -13.91 -6.01
CA ASP A 210 -12.80 -14.00 -7.40
C ASP A 210 -13.88 -12.97 -7.68
N CYS A 211 -13.68 -12.14 -8.70
CA CYS A 211 -14.69 -11.20 -9.16
C CYS A 211 -15.66 -11.89 -10.11
N VAL A 212 -16.62 -12.65 -9.57
CA VAL A 212 -17.54 -13.51 -10.35
C VAL A 212 -18.16 -12.82 -11.58
N PRO A 213 -18.62 -11.56 -11.53
CA PRO A 213 -19.15 -10.88 -12.71
C PRO A 213 -18.09 -10.59 -13.79
N PHE A 214 -16.85 -10.29 -13.41
CA PHE A 214 -15.74 -10.04 -14.32
C PHE A 214 -14.87 -11.30 -14.40
N VAL A 215 -15.38 -12.31 -15.11
CA VAL A 215 -14.76 -13.64 -15.22
C VAL A 215 -13.25 -13.52 -15.49
N GLY A 216 -12.46 -14.26 -14.70
CA GLY A 216 -11.01 -14.29 -14.82
C GLY A 216 -10.27 -13.14 -14.12
N MET A 217 -10.99 -12.19 -13.50
CA MET A 217 -10.39 -11.18 -12.63
C MET A 217 -10.36 -11.65 -11.18
N GLU A 218 -9.16 -11.75 -10.62
CA GLU A 218 -8.94 -12.04 -9.19
C GLU A 218 -8.35 -10.82 -8.48
N GLN A 219 -8.73 -10.63 -7.22
CA GLN A 219 -8.09 -9.70 -6.29
C GLN A 219 -7.36 -10.51 -5.22
N ILE A 220 -6.05 -10.29 -5.08
CA ILE A 220 -5.24 -10.83 -3.99
C ILE A 220 -4.90 -9.65 -3.08
N ILE A 221 -5.30 -9.74 -1.81
CA ILE A 221 -5.08 -8.72 -0.78
C ILE A 221 -4.11 -9.30 0.23
N VAL A 222 -3.00 -8.60 0.46
CA VAL A 222 -2.05 -8.92 1.53
C VAL A 222 -1.93 -7.71 2.43
N THR A 223 -2.47 -7.82 3.64
CA THR A 223 -2.47 -6.73 4.62
C THR A 223 -1.71 -7.14 5.87
N SER A 224 -0.58 -6.49 6.14
CA SER A 224 0.27 -6.70 7.30
C SER A 224 0.02 -5.60 8.33
N ILE A 225 -0.44 -5.99 9.52
CA ILE A 225 -0.74 -5.11 10.65
C ILE A 225 0.43 -5.17 11.62
N PHE A 226 1.21 -4.10 11.72
CA PHE A 226 2.40 -4.03 12.55
C PHE A 226 2.05 -3.71 14.00
N LYS A 227 2.90 -4.13 14.94
CA LYS A 227 2.72 -3.85 16.38
C LYS A 227 2.72 -2.34 16.74
N THR A 228 3.22 -1.50 15.85
CA THR A 228 3.18 -0.04 15.96
C THR A 228 1.80 0.56 15.66
N GLY A 229 0.90 -0.21 15.03
CA GLY A 229 -0.38 0.28 14.50
C GLY A 229 -0.31 0.70 13.03
N ASP A 230 0.89 0.78 12.44
CA ASP A 230 1.04 0.93 11.00
C ASP A 230 0.53 -0.32 10.25
N ILE A 231 0.05 -0.13 9.02
CA ILE A 231 -0.46 -1.20 8.17
C ILE A 231 0.13 -1.05 6.77
N ILE A 232 0.71 -2.13 6.22
CA ILE A 232 1.04 -2.19 4.80
C ILE A 232 -0.02 -3.05 4.11
N SER A 233 -0.69 -2.51 3.09
CA SER A 233 -1.66 -3.26 2.28
C SER A 233 -1.24 -3.28 0.83
N SER A 234 -1.23 -4.46 0.23
CA SER A 234 -1.02 -4.68 -1.20
C SER A 234 -2.26 -5.30 -1.80
N SER A 235 -2.87 -4.64 -2.78
CA SER A 235 -3.98 -5.19 -3.57
C SER A 235 -3.49 -5.47 -4.98
N HIS A 236 -3.38 -6.75 -5.32
CA HIS A 236 -2.96 -7.25 -6.63
C HIS A 236 -4.19 -7.71 -7.40
N PHE A 237 -4.42 -7.13 -8.57
CA PHE A 237 -5.44 -7.56 -9.51
C PHE A 237 -4.79 -8.38 -10.61
N VAL A 238 -5.24 -9.63 -10.78
CA VAL A 238 -4.73 -10.57 -11.78
C VAL A 238 -5.81 -10.84 -12.81
N PHE A 239 -5.47 -10.70 -14.09
CA PHE A 239 -6.39 -10.94 -15.20
C PHE A 239 -6.02 -12.24 -15.91
N LYS A 240 -6.87 -13.27 -15.80
CA LYS A 240 -6.70 -14.58 -16.46
C LYS A 240 -7.35 -14.64 -17.84
N THR A 241 -8.21 -13.69 -18.14
CA THR A 241 -8.92 -13.55 -19.41
C THR A 241 -8.99 -12.08 -19.80
N TYR A 242 -9.62 -11.81 -20.94
CA TYR A 242 -9.86 -10.45 -21.38
C TYR A 242 -10.94 -9.77 -20.52
N THR A 243 -10.68 -8.52 -20.11
CA THR A 243 -11.62 -7.70 -19.33
C THR A 243 -11.53 -6.23 -19.74
N ASP A 244 -12.70 -5.61 -19.95
CA ASP A 244 -12.85 -4.18 -20.22
C ASP A 244 -13.39 -3.44 -19.00
N LEU A 245 -12.58 -2.58 -18.40
CA LEU A 245 -12.93 -1.84 -17.19
C LEU A 245 -12.97 -0.33 -17.40
N MET A 246 -13.95 0.33 -16.82
CA MET A 246 -14.00 1.78 -16.63
C MET A 246 -13.44 2.22 -15.29
N LYS A 247 -13.51 1.37 -14.27
CA LYS A 247 -12.98 1.65 -12.94
C LYS A 247 -12.19 0.45 -12.46
N LEU A 248 -10.98 0.70 -11.99
CA LEU A 248 -10.18 -0.23 -11.22
C LEU A 248 -9.49 0.58 -10.14
N GLN A 249 -10.12 0.63 -8.97
CA GLN A 249 -9.66 1.46 -7.86
C GLN A 249 -9.45 0.61 -6.62
N ASN A 250 -8.39 0.92 -5.89
CA ASN A 250 -8.24 0.55 -4.50
C ASN A 250 -8.91 1.63 -3.62
N MET A 251 -9.29 1.25 -2.40
CA MET A 251 -10.08 2.09 -1.53
C MET A 251 -9.92 1.75 -0.05
N ILE A 252 -9.92 2.80 0.79
CA ILE A 252 -10.25 2.70 2.21
C ILE A 252 -11.46 3.56 2.55
N THR A 253 -12.24 3.13 3.54
CA THR A 253 -13.50 3.77 3.89
C THR A 253 -13.47 4.42 5.27
N ARG A 254 -14.03 5.64 5.31
CA ARG A 254 -14.36 6.39 6.52
C ARG A 254 -13.20 6.57 7.52
N PRO A 255 -11.97 6.91 7.08
CA PRO A 255 -10.88 7.17 8.01
C PRO A 255 -11.24 8.36 8.91
N ILE A 256 -11.35 8.11 10.21
CA ILE A 256 -11.73 9.01 11.31
C ILE A 256 -13.16 9.58 11.23
N THR A 257 -13.78 9.64 10.06
CA THR A 257 -15.03 10.39 9.84
C THR A 257 -16.29 9.81 10.48
N ASP A 258 -16.26 8.54 10.92
CA ASP A 258 -17.36 7.96 11.72
C ASP A 258 -17.18 8.22 13.22
N LEU A 259 -15.95 8.52 13.64
CA LEU A 259 -15.56 8.72 15.03
C LEU A 259 -15.63 10.19 15.44
N ALA A 260 -15.38 11.11 14.50
CA ALA A 260 -15.23 12.53 14.80
C ALA A 260 -15.71 13.43 13.66
N ASP A 261 -16.72 14.25 13.93
CA ASP A 261 -17.28 15.23 12.98
C ASP A 261 -16.34 16.42 12.72
N ASP A 262 -15.36 16.66 13.60
CA ASP A 262 -14.34 17.71 13.45
C ASP A 262 -13.14 17.27 12.60
N ALA A 263 -13.22 16.09 11.98
CA ALA A 263 -12.18 15.57 11.11
C ALA A 263 -11.94 16.50 9.92
N VAL A 264 -10.67 16.76 9.61
CA VAL A 264 -10.24 17.48 8.41
C VAL A 264 -9.47 16.55 7.48
N HIS A 265 -9.71 16.69 6.18
CA HIS A 265 -8.92 16.07 5.14
C HIS A 265 -7.72 16.95 4.83
N MET A 266 -6.53 16.35 4.76
CA MET A 266 -5.26 17.02 4.58
C MET A 266 -4.43 16.32 3.52
N LEU A 267 -3.77 17.08 2.65
CA LEU A 267 -2.88 16.56 1.62
C LEU A 267 -1.98 17.67 1.04
N PRO A 268 -0.87 17.31 0.38
CA PRO A 268 -0.12 18.25 -0.46
C PRO A 268 -1.00 18.85 -1.56
N VAL A 269 -0.67 20.06 -1.99
CA VAL A 269 -1.32 20.66 -3.17
C VAL A 269 -1.04 19.80 -4.40
N PHE A 270 -2.10 19.42 -5.11
CA PHE A 270 -1.99 18.62 -6.32
C PHE A 270 -1.06 19.25 -7.35
N ARG A 271 -0.23 18.43 -7.98
CA ARG A 271 0.54 18.80 -9.17
C ARG A 271 -0.37 19.00 -10.39
N ARG A 272 -1.49 18.27 -10.47
CA ARG A 272 -2.53 18.43 -11.49
C ARG A 272 -3.93 18.14 -10.94
N LEU A 273 -4.91 18.93 -11.38
CA LEU A 273 -6.30 18.81 -11.00
C LEU A 273 -7.19 19.24 -12.15
N VAL A 274 -8.09 18.36 -12.60
CA VAL A 274 -8.96 18.63 -13.76
C VAL A 274 -9.70 19.96 -13.65
N TRP A 275 -10.28 20.28 -12.50
CA TRP A 275 -11.04 21.53 -12.36
C TRP A 275 -10.17 22.77 -12.41
N ALA A 276 -8.93 22.69 -11.92
CA ALA A 276 -7.99 23.79 -12.06
C ALA A 276 -7.62 23.99 -13.54
N ASP A 277 -7.39 22.88 -14.26
CA ASP A 277 -7.11 22.91 -15.70
C ASP A 277 -8.31 23.48 -16.49
N GLN A 278 -9.55 23.11 -16.15
CA GLN A 278 -10.79 23.65 -16.76
C GLN A 278 -10.95 25.15 -16.58
N LEU A 279 -10.57 25.66 -15.41
CA LEU A 279 -10.61 27.08 -15.12
C LEU A 279 -9.35 27.82 -15.60
N ASN A 280 -8.38 27.09 -16.15
CA ASN A 280 -7.08 27.61 -16.59
C ASN A 280 -6.34 28.36 -15.46
N ILE A 281 -6.38 27.81 -14.25
CA ILE A 281 -5.67 28.30 -13.05
C ILE A 281 -4.82 27.18 -12.45
N THR A 282 -3.95 27.50 -11.50
CA THR A 282 -3.18 26.49 -10.77
C THR A 282 -4.04 25.75 -9.74
N PRO A 283 -3.71 24.48 -9.40
CA PRO A 283 -4.39 23.79 -8.29
C PRO A 283 -4.33 24.55 -6.97
N ARG A 284 -3.25 25.30 -6.72
CA ARG A 284 -3.14 26.17 -5.53
C ARG A 284 -4.20 27.27 -5.54
N GLU A 285 -4.36 27.99 -6.64
CA GLU A 285 -5.37 29.04 -6.78
C GLU A 285 -6.77 28.47 -6.62
N TYR A 286 -7.05 27.32 -7.25
CA TYR A 286 -8.32 26.61 -7.13
C TYR A 286 -8.71 26.35 -5.67
N TRP A 287 -7.79 25.81 -4.87
CA TRP A 287 -8.07 25.53 -3.45
C TRP A 287 -8.03 26.79 -2.57
N ALA A 288 -7.27 27.81 -2.94
CA ALA A 288 -7.24 29.08 -2.23
C ALA A 288 -8.58 29.83 -2.31
N GLU A 289 -9.22 29.85 -3.49
CA GLU A 289 -10.58 30.42 -3.68
C GLU A 289 -11.64 29.74 -2.80
N ARG A 290 -11.36 28.51 -2.37
CA ARG A 290 -12.23 27.70 -1.49
C ARG A 290 -11.85 27.78 -0.02
N ASN A 291 -10.93 28.67 0.34
CA ASN A 291 -10.39 28.81 1.71
C ASN A 291 -9.83 27.50 2.27
N ALA A 292 -9.29 26.64 1.40
CA ALA A 292 -8.80 25.31 1.76
C ALA A 292 -7.27 25.22 1.76
N ILE A 293 -6.55 26.34 1.71
CA ILE A 293 -5.08 26.35 1.77
C ILE A 293 -4.61 26.74 3.17
N MET A 294 -3.79 25.88 3.76
CA MET A 294 -3.04 26.15 4.99
C MET A 294 -1.55 26.16 4.68
N ASN A 295 -0.81 27.16 5.14
CA ASN A 295 0.65 27.18 5.03
C ASN A 295 1.28 26.61 6.30
N VAL A 296 2.14 25.61 6.15
CA VAL A 296 2.95 25.02 7.24
C VAL A 296 4.41 25.16 6.82
N ASN A 297 5.22 25.82 7.64
CA ASN A 297 6.64 26.08 7.35
C ASN A 297 6.90 26.71 5.97
N GLY A 298 5.98 27.59 5.52
CA GLY A 298 6.07 28.28 4.23
C GLY A 298 5.62 27.45 3.01
N VAL A 299 5.17 26.21 3.22
CA VAL A 299 4.68 25.31 2.18
C VAL A 299 3.13 25.22 2.24
N PRO A 300 2.41 25.35 1.11
CA PRO A 300 0.96 25.26 1.09
C PRO A 300 0.47 23.81 1.07
N TYR A 301 -0.58 23.53 1.85
CA TYR A 301 -1.29 22.26 1.91
C TYR A 301 -2.79 22.49 1.74
N ILE A 302 -3.48 21.49 1.20
CA ILE A 302 -4.94 21.47 1.12
C ILE A 302 -5.46 20.94 2.45
N VAL A 303 -6.34 21.70 3.11
CA VAL A 303 -7.03 21.34 4.35
C VAL A 303 -8.49 21.76 4.25
N PHE A 304 -9.42 20.81 4.38
CA PHE A 304 -10.86 21.09 4.39
C PHE A 304 -11.61 20.08 5.28
N PRO A 305 -12.86 20.33 5.70
CA PRO A 305 -13.62 19.38 6.52
C PRO A 305 -13.80 18.03 5.82
N ALA A 306 -13.46 16.92 6.49
CA ALA A 306 -13.49 15.60 5.88
C ALA A 306 -14.93 15.09 5.64
N THR A 307 -15.89 15.53 6.47
CA THR A 307 -17.29 15.09 6.42
C THR A 307 -18.16 15.92 5.47
N ASP A 308 -17.73 17.14 5.12
CA ASP A 308 -18.46 18.07 4.26
C ASP A 308 -17.79 18.23 2.91
N SER A 309 -18.53 18.00 1.83
CA SER A 309 -17.97 18.07 0.48
C SER A 309 -17.72 19.51 0.02
N MET A 310 -16.55 19.77 -0.59
CA MET A 310 -16.20 21.08 -1.15
C MET A 310 -16.69 21.18 -2.59
N LYS A 311 -17.38 22.28 -2.93
CA LYS A 311 -17.98 22.49 -4.26
C LYS A 311 -16.97 23.09 -5.27
N PRO A 312 -17.20 22.93 -6.60
CA PRO A 312 -18.24 22.12 -7.25
C PRO A 312 -17.96 20.63 -7.09
N LEU A 313 -19.03 19.82 -7.19
CA LEU A 313 -18.95 18.37 -7.07
C LEU A 313 -19.20 17.76 -8.44
N TRP A 314 -18.36 16.81 -8.82
CA TRP A 314 -18.65 15.88 -9.90
C TRP A 314 -19.01 14.55 -9.27
N TRP A 315 -20.25 14.11 -9.50
CA TRP A 315 -20.78 12.89 -8.90
C TRP A 315 -20.59 12.82 -7.38
N GLY A 316 -20.65 13.98 -6.68
CA GLY A 316 -20.47 14.04 -5.23
C GLY A 316 -19.02 14.10 -4.73
N ALA A 317 -18.03 13.99 -5.62
CA ALA A 317 -16.62 14.02 -5.24
C ALA A 317 -16.14 15.45 -4.95
N THR A 318 -15.44 15.61 -3.83
CA THR A 318 -14.71 16.84 -3.47
C THR A 318 -13.46 17.02 -4.32
N TYR A 319 -12.86 15.92 -4.78
CA TYR A 319 -11.92 15.91 -5.90
C TYR A 319 -12.01 14.58 -6.66
N ILE A 320 -11.82 14.66 -7.97
CA ILE A 320 -11.77 13.54 -8.90
C ILE A 320 -10.85 13.94 -10.07
N PHE A 321 -10.20 12.98 -10.72
CA PHE A 321 -9.13 13.26 -11.70
C PHE A 321 -8.07 14.22 -11.13
N ALA A 322 -7.65 13.95 -9.90
CA ALA A 322 -6.55 14.64 -9.25
C ALA A 322 -5.30 13.77 -9.34
N SER A 323 -4.12 14.37 -9.53
CA SER A 323 -2.87 13.62 -9.47
C SER A 323 -2.71 12.94 -8.11
N GLU A 324 -2.14 11.73 -8.10
CA GLU A 324 -1.71 11.12 -6.85
C GLU A 324 -0.53 11.94 -6.27
N GLU A 325 -0.57 12.20 -4.97
CA GLU A 325 0.51 12.87 -4.24
C GLU A 325 1.15 11.91 -3.23
N SER A 326 2.17 12.37 -2.51
CA SER A 326 2.94 11.48 -1.64
C SER A 326 2.11 10.91 -0.48
N TRP A 327 1.14 11.67 0.05
CA TRP A 327 0.26 11.23 1.13
C TRP A 327 -1.07 12.00 1.15
N ARG A 328 -2.08 11.42 1.78
CA ARG A 328 -3.33 12.09 2.18
C ARG A 328 -3.77 11.57 3.53
N SER A 329 -4.50 12.38 4.31
CA SER A 329 -4.87 12.02 5.68
C SER A 329 -6.20 12.63 6.10
N ASN A 330 -6.91 11.94 7.00
CA ASN A 330 -7.95 12.54 7.82
C ASN A 330 -7.47 12.64 9.26
N TYR A 331 -7.61 13.83 9.86
CA TYR A 331 -7.17 14.12 11.23
C TYR A 331 -8.27 14.78 12.05
N SER A 332 -8.47 14.35 13.31
CA SER A 332 -9.39 15.00 14.25
C SER A 332 -8.61 15.76 15.32
N PRO A 333 -8.75 17.11 15.38
CA PRO A 333 -8.18 17.91 16.46
C PRO A 333 -8.67 17.51 17.86
N SER A 334 -9.97 17.19 18.02
CA SER A 334 -10.55 16.84 19.31
C SER A 334 -10.08 15.47 19.83
N LYS A 335 -9.80 14.52 18.93
CA LYS A 335 -9.26 13.20 19.29
C LYS A 335 -7.73 13.18 19.34
N GLY A 336 -7.06 14.13 18.70
CA GLY A 336 -5.59 14.19 18.61
C GLY A 336 -4.97 13.05 17.80
N ILE A 337 -5.77 12.40 16.94
CA ILE A 337 -5.32 11.27 16.10
C ILE A 337 -5.74 11.49 14.64
N GLY A 338 -5.01 10.84 13.73
CA GLY A 338 -5.34 10.81 12.32
C GLY A 338 -5.03 9.46 11.69
N VAL A 339 -5.52 9.29 10.46
CA VAL A 339 -5.23 8.14 9.60
C VAL A 339 -4.73 8.66 8.27
N ALA A 340 -3.49 8.33 7.94
CA ALA A 340 -2.88 8.67 6.68
C ALA A 340 -2.82 7.46 5.74
N GLU A 341 -2.94 7.73 4.45
CA GLU A 341 -2.50 6.86 3.37
C GLU A 341 -1.26 7.48 2.73
N ILE A 342 -0.18 6.72 2.66
CA ILE A 342 1.12 7.14 2.15
C ILE A 342 1.50 6.25 0.96
N ASN A 343 1.91 6.90 -0.14
CA ASN A 343 2.46 6.20 -1.29
C ASN A 343 3.92 5.79 -1.00
N PRO A 344 4.29 4.51 -1.14
CA PRO A 344 5.64 4.02 -0.84
C PRO A 344 6.71 4.62 -1.76
N VAL A 345 6.31 5.06 -2.95
CA VAL A 345 7.15 5.76 -3.91
C VAL A 345 6.43 7.02 -4.35
N LYS A 346 7.17 8.11 -4.57
CA LYS A 346 6.60 9.35 -5.07
C LYS A 346 5.87 9.11 -6.41
N PRO A 347 4.55 9.38 -6.52
CA PRO A 347 3.82 9.08 -7.74
C PRO A 347 4.28 9.89 -8.94
N ILE A 348 4.28 9.25 -10.11
CA ILE A 348 4.59 9.89 -11.40
C ILE A 348 3.35 10.60 -11.92
N VAL A 349 3.50 11.87 -12.30
CA VAL A 349 2.43 12.65 -12.93
C VAL A 349 2.83 12.94 -14.38
N TYR A 350 2.09 12.34 -15.31
CA TYR A 350 2.40 12.49 -16.73
C TYR A 350 2.06 13.90 -17.25
N VAL A 351 2.97 14.48 -18.04
CA VAL A 351 2.73 15.75 -18.74
C VAL A 351 1.65 15.59 -19.82
N ASN A 352 1.62 14.44 -20.50
CA ASN A 352 0.57 14.13 -21.45
C ASN A 352 -0.78 14.01 -20.72
N TYR A 353 -1.71 14.90 -21.06
CA TYR A 353 -2.99 15.05 -20.37
C TYR A 353 -3.82 13.76 -20.43
N ALA A 354 -4.02 13.22 -21.63
CA ALA A 354 -4.73 11.97 -21.84
C ALA A 354 -4.10 10.83 -21.04
N LYS A 355 -2.78 10.69 -21.02
CA LYS A 355 -2.09 9.63 -20.26
C LYS A 355 -2.26 9.78 -18.75
N TRP A 356 -2.26 11.01 -18.23
CA TRP A 356 -2.48 11.27 -16.81
C TRP A 356 -3.91 10.97 -16.38
N VAL A 357 -4.91 11.58 -17.03
CA VAL A 357 -6.33 11.43 -16.65
C VAL A 357 -6.84 10.00 -16.82
N ASN A 358 -6.25 9.24 -17.75
CA ASN A 358 -6.54 7.83 -17.96
C ASN A 358 -5.72 6.87 -17.07
N GLY A 359 -4.75 7.39 -16.31
CA GLY A 359 -3.92 6.61 -15.40
C GLY A 359 -4.52 6.54 -14.00
N ASN A 360 -3.66 6.30 -13.01
CA ASN A 360 -4.05 6.35 -11.61
C ASN A 360 -4.27 7.80 -11.18
N THR A 361 -5.43 8.06 -10.59
CA THR A 361 -5.80 9.35 -10.04
C THR A 361 -6.40 9.16 -8.65
N TRP A 362 -6.35 10.22 -7.85
CA TRP A 362 -7.04 10.26 -6.57
C TRP A 362 -8.47 10.77 -6.72
N VAL A 363 -9.36 10.14 -5.95
CA VAL A 363 -10.75 10.56 -5.80
C VAL A 363 -11.08 10.59 -4.31
N TYR A 364 -11.76 11.65 -3.88
CA TYR A 364 -12.36 11.77 -2.56
C TYR A 364 -13.84 12.07 -2.70
N GLU A 365 -14.64 11.04 -2.45
CA GLU A 365 -16.10 11.04 -2.53
C GLU A 365 -16.61 10.21 -1.35
N SER A 366 -17.72 10.61 -0.73
CA SER A 366 -18.37 9.84 0.34
C SER A 366 -17.47 9.41 1.51
N ARG A 367 -16.45 10.23 1.84
CA ARG A 367 -15.48 9.97 2.93
C ARG A 367 -14.57 8.76 2.65
N GLU A 368 -14.29 8.52 1.38
CA GLU A 368 -13.48 7.39 0.92
C GLU A 368 -12.19 7.90 0.26
N PHE A 369 -11.09 7.27 0.61
CA PHE A 369 -9.83 7.47 -0.08
C PHE A 369 -9.81 6.46 -1.20
N ARG A 370 -10.05 6.92 -2.44
CA ARG A 370 -9.98 6.06 -3.63
C ARG A 370 -8.80 6.45 -4.50
N ASP A 371 -8.16 5.45 -5.07
CA ASP A 371 -6.99 5.59 -5.91
C ASP A 371 -7.02 4.56 -7.05
N GLY A 372 -6.63 4.98 -8.25
CA GLY A 372 -6.55 4.10 -9.41
C GLY A 372 -7.25 4.64 -10.64
N ILE A 373 -7.61 3.73 -11.54
CA ILE A 373 -8.13 4.05 -12.86
C ILE A 373 -9.61 4.44 -12.75
N PHE A 374 -9.95 5.59 -13.30
CA PHE A 374 -11.32 6.05 -13.48
C PHE A 374 -11.45 6.65 -14.88
N LYS A 375 -12.14 5.94 -15.78
CA LYS A 375 -12.21 6.27 -17.21
C LYS A 375 -13.50 6.94 -17.64
N TRP A 376 -14.44 7.10 -16.71
CA TRP A 376 -15.71 7.73 -17.03
C TRP A 376 -15.48 9.23 -17.23
N ILE A 377 -15.11 9.63 -18.44
CA ILE A 377 -14.86 11.03 -18.78
C ILE A 377 -16.22 11.75 -18.84
N PRO A 378 -16.47 12.71 -17.94
CA PRO A 378 -17.67 13.53 -17.99
C PRO A 378 -17.69 14.36 -19.28
N GLY A 379 -18.89 14.63 -19.82
CA GLY A 379 -19.05 15.58 -20.92
C GLY A 379 -18.56 16.99 -20.54
N GLU A 380 -18.45 17.26 -19.23
CA GLU A 380 -17.87 18.46 -18.64
C GLU A 380 -16.44 18.75 -19.12
N PHE A 381 -15.66 17.75 -19.57
CA PHE A 381 -14.34 17.99 -20.18
C PHE A 381 -14.44 18.82 -21.47
N GLU A 382 -15.53 18.68 -22.22
CA GLU A 382 -15.75 19.40 -23.49
C GLU A 382 -16.41 20.76 -23.29
N VAL A 383 -16.84 21.10 -22.07
CA VAL A 383 -17.50 22.38 -21.76
C VAL A 383 -16.51 23.54 -21.69
N TYR A 384 -15.26 23.26 -21.31
CA TYR A 384 -14.23 24.27 -21.11
C TYR A 384 -13.17 24.19 -22.22
N GLU A 385 -12.84 25.34 -22.81
CA GLU A 385 -11.88 25.44 -23.92
C GLU A 385 -10.51 24.84 -23.58
N SER A 386 -10.07 24.97 -22.32
CA SER A 386 -8.77 24.47 -21.87
C SER A 386 -8.68 22.94 -21.77
N THR A 387 -9.82 22.23 -21.70
CA THR A 387 -9.87 20.76 -21.59
C THR A 387 -10.52 20.07 -22.78
N ALA A 388 -11.24 20.80 -23.63
CA ALA A 388 -11.92 20.27 -24.80
C ALA A 388 -10.92 19.62 -25.78
N GLY A 389 -11.22 18.39 -26.22
CA GLY A 389 -10.38 17.65 -27.15
C GLY A 389 -9.08 17.08 -26.57
N ASN A 390 -8.78 17.27 -25.28
CA ASN A 390 -7.59 16.68 -24.64
C ASN A 390 -7.73 15.17 -24.37
N VAL A 391 -8.95 14.65 -24.41
CA VAL A 391 -9.31 13.24 -24.21
C VAL A 391 -10.27 12.80 -25.30
N SER A 392 -10.21 11.53 -25.70
CA SER A 392 -11.15 11.01 -26.68
C SER A 392 -12.55 10.92 -26.08
N THR A 393 -13.54 11.42 -26.82
CA THR A 393 -14.96 11.27 -26.51
C THR A 393 -15.56 10.01 -27.18
N GLU A 394 -14.76 9.26 -27.94
CA GLU A 394 -15.20 8.02 -28.55
C GLU A 394 -15.25 6.90 -27.50
N MET A 395 -16.44 6.35 -27.27
CA MET A 395 -16.68 5.31 -26.25
C MET A 395 -15.73 4.10 -26.36
N LYS A 396 -15.30 3.76 -27.58
CA LYS A 396 -14.34 2.68 -27.80
C LYS A 396 -12.97 2.95 -27.15
N ASP A 397 -12.59 4.19 -26.90
CA ASP A 397 -11.30 4.53 -26.32
C ASP A 397 -11.33 4.58 -24.78
N TRP A 398 -12.52 4.53 -24.19
CA TRP A 398 -12.70 4.68 -22.74
C TRP A 398 -12.24 3.46 -21.93
N PRO A 399 -12.56 2.20 -22.30
CA PRO A 399 -12.20 1.06 -21.48
C PRO A 399 -10.69 0.92 -21.30
N ALA A 400 -10.26 0.76 -20.05
CA ALA A 400 -8.99 0.12 -19.73
C ALA A 400 -9.12 -1.36 -20.09
N ARG A 401 -8.27 -1.80 -21.02
CA ARG A 401 -8.32 -3.15 -21.59
C ARG A 401 -7.23 -4.00 -20.96
N PHE A 402 -7.64 -5.08 -20.33
CA PHE A 402 -6.74 -6.06 -19.72
C PHE A 402 -6.83 -7.37 -20.47
N LYS A 403 -5.69 -8.03 -20.66
CA LYS A 403 -5.59 -9.38 -21.23
C LYS A 403 -5.05 -10.37 -20.21
N ALA A 404 -5.11 -11.65 -20.58
CA ALA A 404 -4.54 -12.72 -19.77
C ALA A 404 -3.05 -12.45 -19.46
N GLY A 405 -2.69 -12.51 -18.18
CA GLY A 405 -1.35 -12.24 -17.66
C GLY A 405 -1.06 -10.78 -17.32
N ASP A 406 -2.01 -9.86 -17.57
CA ASP A 406 -1.87 -8.50 -17.05
C ASP A 406 -2.10 -8.49 -15.54
N GLU A 407 -1.39 -7.59 -14.86
CA GLU A 407 -1.48 -7.38 -13.41
C GLU A 407 -1.51 -5.88 -13.08
N VAL A 408 -2.26 -5.52 -12.03
CA VAL A 408 -2.24 -4.17 -11.47
C VAL A 408 -2.07 -4.27 -9.97
N VAL A 409 -1.09 -3.56 -9.43
CA VAL A 409 -0.73 -3.59 -8.00
C VAL A 409 -0.90 -2.22 -7.39
N PHE A 410 -1.56 -2.18 -6.23
CA PHE A 410 -1.65 -1.00 -5.38
C PHE A 410 -1.02 -1.31 -4.02
N ASP A 411 0.15 -0.74 -3.77
CA ASP A 411 0.84 -0.82 -2.49
C ASP A 411 0.63 0.45 -1.69
N ARG A 412 0.10 0.33 -0.47
CA ARG A 412 -0.23 1.47 0.39
C ARG A 412 0.28 1.24 1.80
N TYR A 413 0.84 2.31 2.35
CA TYR A 413 1.12 2.42 3.78
C TYR A 413 -0.02 3.18 4.43
N TYR A 414 -0.58 2.61 5.49
CA TYR A 414 -1.53 3.30 6.35
C TYR A 414 -0.89 3.52 7.71
N ASP A 415 -0.98 4.75 8.19
CA ASP A 415 -0.42 5.15 9.48
C ASP A 415 -1.53 5.74 10.34
N VAL A 416 -1.76 5.10 11.50
CA VAL A 416 -2.64 5.63 12.54
C VAL A 416 -1.76 6.38 13.52
N TYR A 417 -1.81 7.70 13.47
CA TYR A 417 -0.83 8.54 14.16
C TYR A 417 -1.49 9.48 15.17
N LYS A 418 -0.66 9.96 16.10
CA LYS A 418 -1.02 11.00 17.08
C LYS A 418 -0.38 12.33 16.70
N SER A 419 -1.13 13.42 16.85
CA SER A 419 -0.59 14.77 16.71
C SER A 419 -1.32 15.75 17.63
N MET A 420 -0.71 16.91 17.86
CA MET A 420 -1.25 17.96 18.72
C MET A 420 -2.08 18.99 17.95
N SER A 421 -1.86 19.11 16.64
CA SER A 421 -2.47 20.14 15.80
C SER A 421 -2.41 19.73 14.33
N ILE A 422 -3.18 20.42 13.47
CA ILE A 422 -3.13 20.24 12.02
C ILE A 422 -1.71 20.52 11.47
N PRO A 423 -1.03 21.64 11.80
CA PRO A 423 0.35 21.87 11.36
C PRO A 423 1.33 20.78 11.78
N ASN A 424 1.25 20.32 13.03
CA ASN A 424 2.14 19.27 13.52
C ASN A 424 1.86 17.93 12.83
N ALA A 425 0.59 17.65 12.49
CA ALA A 425 0.23 16.45 11.75
C ALA A 425 0.81 16.48 10.33
N ILE A 426 0.73 17.63 9.65
CA ILE A 426 1.31 17.83 8.32
C ILE A 426 2.83 17.66 8.36
N GLU A 427 3.52 18.30 9.31
CA GLU A 427 4.98 18.17 9.48
C GLU A 427 5.39 16.72 9.75
N TYR A 428 4.66 16.03 10.62
CA TYR A 428 4.88 14.61 10.87
C TYR A 428 4.73 13.76 9.60
N LEU A 429 3.67 13.98 8.81
CA LEU A 429 3.40 13.20 7.60
C LEU A 429 4.41 13.46 6.49
N GLU A 430 4.91 14.69 6.33
CA GLU A 430 6.02 14.99 5.42
C GLU A 430 7.28 14.20 5.80
N LEU A 431 7.65 14.22 7.08
CA LEU A 431 8.81 13.48 7.58
C LEU A 431 8.59 11.97 7.42
N ARG A 432 7.46 11.43 7.89
CA ARG A 432 7.14 10.00 7.82
C ARG A 432 7.12 9.48 6.38
N THR A 433 6.57 10.27 5.45
CA THR A 433 6.55 9.94 4.03
C THR A 433 7.95 9.94 3.44
N ALA A 434 8.79 10.91 3.80
CA ALA A 434 10.18 10.95 3.36
C ALA A 434 10.98 9.73 3.86
N GLU A 435 10.75 9.25 5.10
CA GLU A 435 11.37 8.03 5.60
C GLU A 435 11.00 6.82 4.75
N ILE A 436 9.69 6.59 4.55
CA ILE A 436 9.18 5.43 3.79
C ILE A 436 9.71 5.45 2.35
N GLN A 437 9.67 6.62 1.70
CA GLN A 437 10.13 6.77 0.31
C GLN A 437 11.66 6.75 0.15
N SER A 438 12.41 6.81 1.26
CA SER A 438 13.88 6.74 1.25
C SER A 438 14.45 5.34 1.41
N ILE A 439 13.59 4.33 1.66
CA ILE A 439 14.04 2.96 1.84
C ILE A 439 14.67 2.45 0.54
N ALA A 440 15.93 2.04 0.63
CA ALA A 440 16.66 1.42 -0.47
C ALA A 440 17.28 0.09 0.00
N VAL A 441 17.36 -0.88 -0.92
CA VAL A 441 17.80 -2.25 -0.62
C VAL A 441 18.85 -2.68 -1.63
N GLY A 442 20.02 -3.08 -1.14
CA GLY A 442 21.14 -3.54 -1.96
C GLY A 442 21.90 -2.44 -2.71
N GLU A 443 21.68 -1.17 -2.34
CA GLU A 443 22.37 0.01 -2.89
C GLU A 443 23.55 0.47 -2.03
#